data_AF-A0A5E6NMJ6-F1
#
_entry.id   AF-A0A5E6NMJ6-F1
#
_cell.length_a   1.000
_cell.length_b   1.000
_cell.length_c   1.000
_cell.angle_alpha   90.00
_cell.angle_beta   90.00
_cell.angle_gamma   90.00
#
_symmetry.space_group_name_H-M   'P 1'
#
loop_
_entity.id
_entity.type
_entity.pdbx_description
1 polymer ?
#
loop_
_entity_poly.entity_id
_entity_poly.type
_entity_poly.pdbx_seq_one_letter_code
_entity_poly.pdbx_strand_id
1 'polypeptide(L)'
;MNATEVTAYQYLGMTKIAGALNMLPKTILNETITNDSTNEAIKIYQADRNYPKFYRNFLTKSDNGRFSLRVANTFSLETTSIKLKNNGDDIRLYLEPKMPLISADEPLPPRGDMHEYFAPASRLSRIRQQTCHCIIS
;
A
#
# COMPACT_ATOMS: atom_id res chain seq x y z
N MET A 1 -14.66 -1.16 -6.39
CA MET A 1 -13.53 -0.77 -5.55
C MET A 1 -13.24 -1.91 -4.59
N ASN A 2 -12.02 -2.43 -4.58
CA ASN A 2 -11.60 -3.51 -3.68
C ASN A 2 -10.89 -2.96 -2.43
N ALA A 3 -10.70 -3.78 -1.40
CA ALA A 3 -10.10 -3.34 -0.13
C ALA A 3 -8.67 -2.78 -0.27
N THR A 4 -7.93 -3.28 -1.25
CA THR A 4 -6.56 -2.83 -1.56
C THR A 4 -6.58 -1.41 -2.15
N GLU A 5 -7.45 -1.15 -3.12
CA GLU A 5 -7.66 0.17 -3.72
C GLU A 5 -8.13 1.17 -2.66
N VAL A 6 -9.09 0.79 -1.80
CA VAL A 6 -9.56 1.64 -0.70
C VAL A 6 -8.41 2.02 0.22
N THR A 7 -7.56 1.06 0.60
CA THR A 7 -6.40 1.33 1.47
C THR A 7 -5.42 2.31 0.82
N ALA A 8 -5.12 2.13 -0.47
CA ALA A 8 -4.23 3.01 -1.22
C ALA A 8 -4.79 4.44 -1.32
N TYR A 9 -6.08 4.58 -1.63
CA TYR A 9 -6.73 5.90 -1.71
C TYR A 9 -6.84 6.59 -0.36
N GLN A 10 -7.14 5.85 0.71
CA GLN A 10 -7.13 6.39 2.07
C GLN A 10 -5.74 6.91 2.43
N TYR A 11 -4.68 6.16 2.14
CA TYR A 11 -3.31 6.60 2.38
C TYR A 11 -2.97 7.88 1.59
N LEU A 12 -3.32 7.93 0.31
CA LEU A 12 -3.09 9.12 -0.53
C LEU A 12 -3.86 10.34 -0.01
N GLY A 13 -5.11 10.17 0.39
CA GLY A 13 -5.92 11.23 0.98
C GLY A 13 -5.32 11.76 2.29
N MET A 14 -4.90 10.85 3.18
CA MET A 14 -4.31 11.21 4.47
C MET A 14 -2.93 11.87 4.34
N THR A 15 -2.09 11.40 3.41
CA THR A 15 -0.78 12.04 3.16
C THR A 15 -0.92 13.45 2.58
N LYS A 16 -1.94 13.70 1.75
CA LYS A 16 -2.26 15.06 1.29
C LYS A 16 -2.63 15.98 2.47
N ILE A 17 -3.46 15.50 3.39
CA ILE A 17 -3.87 16.27 4.59
C ILE A 17 -2.67 16.52 5.52
N ALA A 18 -1.80 15.53 5.69
CA ALA A 18 -0.63 15.60 6.55
C ALA A 18 0.56 16.38 5.94
N GLY A 19 0.45 16.88 4.70
CA GLY A 19 1.56 17.56 4.01
C GLY A 19 2.73 16.63 3.63
N ALA A 20 2.49 15.32 3.58
CA ALA A 20 3.48 14.27 3.30
C ALA A 20 3.19 13.57 1.96
N LEU A 21 2.64 14.31 1.00
CA LEU A 21 2.29 13.78 -0.32
C LEU A 21 3.52 13.15 -0.99
N ASN A 22 3.32 12.02 -1.67
CA ASN A 22 4.38 11.22 -2.34
C ASN A 22 5.38 10.53 -1.41
N MET A 23 5.15 10.48 -0.10
CA MET A 23 5.95 9.66 0.81
C MET A 23 5.37 8.25 0.94
N LEU A 24 6.20 7.21 0.85
CA LEU A 24 5.81 5.83 1.17
C LEU A 24 5.77 5.61 2.69
N PRO A 25 4.90 4.71 3.19
CA PRO A 25 4.84 4.42 4.62
C PRO A 25 6.14 3.72 5.06
N LYS A 26 6.77 4.24 6.11
CA LYS A 26 8.02 3.68 6.66
C LYS A 26 7.78 2.68 7.79
N THR A 27 6.61 2.73 8.41
CA THR A 27 6.25 1.86 9.53
C THR A 27 4.75 1.56 9.52
N ILE A 28 4.37 0.38 10.00
CA ILE A 28 3.00 0.07 10.39
C ILE A 28 2.97 -0.10 11.90
N LEU A 29 1.96 0.49 12.55
CA LEU A 29 1.73 0.33 13.98
C LEU A 29 0.39 -0.38 14.17
N ASN A 30 0.44 -1.54 14.80
CA ASN A 30 -0.74 -2.25 15.30
C ASN A 30 -0.84 -1.94 16.79
N GLU A 31 -1.80 -1.08 17.16
CA GLU A 31 -2.06 -0.72 18.55
C GLU A 31 -3.19 -1.57 19.13
N THR A 32 -3.16 -1.80 20.44
CA THR A 32 -4.25 -2.47 21.17
C THR A 32 -4.62 -3.81 20.54
N ILE A 33 -3.64 -4.72 20.44
CA ILE A 33 -3.84 -6.02 19.81
C ILE A 33 -4.82 -6.87 20.64
N THR A 34 -6.03 -7.04 20.11
CA THR A 34 -7.07 -7.86 20.74
C THR A 34 -7.24 -9.23 20.10
N ASN A 35 -6.65 -9.47 18.92
CA ASN A 35 -6.88 -10.72 18.20
C ASN A 35 -6.09 -11.89 18.82
N ASP A 36 -6.72 -13.06 18.92
CA ASP A 36 -6.16 -14.25 19.55
C ASP A 36 -4.91 -14.78 18.84
N SER A 37 -4.91 -14.78 17.50
CA SER A 37 -3.80 -15.31 16.67
C SER A 37 -2.49 -14.53 16.83
N THR A 38 -2.57 -13.20 17.02
CA THR A 38 -1.42 -12.33 17.26
C THR A 38 -0.97 -12.48 18.70
N ASN A 39 -1.89 -12.53 19.65
CA ASN A 39 -1.58 -12.80 21.05
C ASN A 39 -0.89 -14.16 21.25
N GLU A 40 -1.28 -15.19 20.50
CA GLU A 40 -0.60 -16.48 20.49
C GLU A 40 0.83 -16.38 19.96
N ALA A 41 1.04 -15.68 18.83
CA ALA A 41 2.38 -15.45 18.28
C ALA A 41 3.30 -14.70 19.27
N ILE A 42 2.75 -13.71 19.99
CA ILE A 42 3.46 -12.98 21.04
C ILE A 42 3.80 -13.88 22.22
N LYS A 43 2.84 -14.67 22.73
CA LYS A 43 3.05 -15.60 23.85
C LYS A 43 4.16 -16.61 23.55
N ILE A 44 4.15 -17.20 22.36
CA ILE A 44 5.20 -18.14 21.92
C ILE A 44 6.58 -17.45 21.95
N TYR A 45 6.67 -16.24 21.40
CA TYR A 45 7.92 -15.48 21.40
C TYR A 45 8.39 -15.07 22.78
N GLN A 46 7.48 -14.68 23.68
CA GLN A 46 7.84 -14.33 25.05
C GLN A 46 8.42 -15.53 25.82
N ALA A 47 7.94 -16.74 25.52
CA ALA A 47 8.41 -17.98 26.12
C ALA A 47 9.78 -18.43 25.57
N ASP A 48 9.96 -18.45 24.25
CA ASP A 48 11.17 -19.03 23.63
C ASP A 48 12.22 -17.99 23.15
N ARG A 49 11.84 -16.70 23.12
CA ARG A 49 12.65 -15.58 22.62
C ARG A 49 13.21 -15.78 21.21
N ASN A 50 12.62 -16.69 20.42
CA ASN A 50 13.04 -17.01 19.07
C ASN A 50 12.46 -16.01 18.07
N TYR A 51 13.24 -14.97 17.78
CA TYR A 51 12.79 -13.88 16.91
C TYR A 51 12.48 -14.31 15.47
N PRO A 52 13.29 -15.13 14.77
CA PRO A 52 12.93 -15.62 13.43
C PRO A 52 11.58 -16.38 13.41
N LYS A 53 11.31 -17.18 14.44
CA LYS A 53 10.04 -17.90 14.58
C LYS A 53 8.88 -16.93 14.84
N PHE A 54 9.07 -15.94 15.70
CA PHE A 54 8.11 -14.86 15.93
C PHE A 54 7.78 -14.12 14.63
N TYR A 55 8.80 -13.66 13.90
CA TYR A 55 8.66 -12.94 12.64
C TYR A 55 7.77 -13.71 11.66
N ARG A 56 8.08 -15.00 11.45
CA ARG A 56 7.30 -15.87 10.57
C ARG A 56 5.88 -16.08 11.08
N ASN A 57 5.70 -16.44 12.36
CA ASN A 57 4.38 -16.71 12.93
C ASN A 57 3.49 -15.46 12.88
N PHE A 58 4.02 -14.30 13.27
CA PHE A 58 3.27 -13.05 13.23
C PHE A 58 2.79 -12.75 11.81
N LEU A 59 3.70 -12.66 10.81
CA LEU A 59 3.32 -12.25 9.45
C LEU A 59 2.43 -13.26 8.72
N THR A 60 2.57 -14.56 8.99
CA THR A 60 1.89 -15.61 8.20
C THR A 60 0.68 -16.22 8.89
N LYS A 61 0.64 -16.23 10.22
CA LYS A 61 -0.41 -16.92 11.00
C LYS A 61 -1.31 -15.98 11.79
N SER A 62 -0.93 -14.72 11.96
CA SER A 62 -1.72 -13.77 12.73
C SER A 62 -2.49 -12.80 11.84
N ASP A 63 -3.70 -12.42 12.24
CA ASP A 63 -4.55 -11.54 11.44
C ASP A 63 -3.93 -10.14 11.26
N ASN A 64 -3.40 -9.54 12.32
CA ASN A 64 -2.68 -8.25 12.23
C ASN A 64 -1.45 -8.36 11.30
N GLY A 65 -0.70 -9.46 11.37
CA GLY A 65 0.47 -9.65 10.50
C GLY A 65 0.09 -9.85 9.03
N ARG A 66 -0.96 -10.63 8.75
CA ARG A 66 -1.50 -10.83 7.40
C ARG A 66 -2.05 -9.54 6.81
N PHE A 67 -2.76 -8.75 7.62
CA PHE A 67 -3.21 -7.41 7.23
C PHE A 67 -2.02 -6.49 6.94
N SER A 68 -1.05 -6.42 7.85
CA SER A 68 0.15 -5.58 7.67
C SER A 68 0.93 -5.97 6.41
N LEU A 69 1.06 -7.27 6.13
CA LEU A 69 1.69 -7.78 4.92
C LEU A 69 0.92 -7.35 3.65
N ARG A 70 -0.42 -7.38 3.67
CA ARG A 70 -1.25 -6.89 2.56
C ARG A 70 -1.03 -5.39 2.33
N VAL A 71 -1.02 -4.59 3.39
CA VAL A 71 -0.74 -3.14 3.29
C VAL A 71 0.65 -2.90 2.71
N ALA A 72 1.70 -3.52 3.27
CA ALA A 72 3.07 -3.36 2.75
C ALA A 72 3.16 -3.75 1.26
N ASN A 73 2.58 -4.89 0.87
CA ASN A 73 2.56 -5.34 -0.52
C ASN A 73 1.84 -4.35 -1.46
N THR A 74 0.80 -3.67 -0.99
CA THR A 74 0.05 -2.68 -1.77
C THR A 74 0.94 -1.51 -2.20
N PHE A 75 1.94 -1.18 -1.39
CA PHE A 75 2.89 -0.09 -1.64
C PHE A 75 4.24 -0.59 -2.17
N SER A 76 4.33 -1.85 -2.62
CA SER A 76 5.59 -2.48 -3.04
C SER A 76 6.68 -2.42 -1.96
N LEU A 77 6.29 -2.58 -0.69
CA LEU A 77 7.18 -2.58 0.46
C LEU A 77 7.30 -3.97 1.08
N GLU A 78 8.42 -4.22 1.74
CA GLU A 78 8.67 -5.38 2.58
C GLU A 78 8.88 -4.97 4.04
N THR A 79 8.66 -5.91 4.95
CA THR A 79 8.95 -5.72 6.37
C THR A 79 10.40 -6.09 6.63
N THR A 80 11.18 -5.21 7.24
CA THR A 80 12.58 -5.47 7.60
C THR A 80 12.75 -5.89 9.06
N SER A 81 11.90 -5.37 9.95
CA SER A 81 11.88 -5.77 11.35
C SER A 81 10.53 -5.53 12.00
N ILE A 82 10.30 -6.25 13.10
CA ILE A 82 9.07 -6.21 13.89
C ILE A 82 9.49 -6.03 15.35
N LYS A 83 8.93 -5.02 16.03
CA LYS A 83 9.22 -4.75 17.44
C LYS A 83 7.94 -4.78 18.26
N LEU A 84 7.98 -5.52 19.37
CA LEU A 84 6.98 -5.41 20.42
C LEU A 84 7.19 -4.10 21.18
N LYS A 85 6.09 -3.43 21.50
CA LYS A 85 6.02 -2.24 22.33
C LYS A 85 4.98 -2.46 23.43
N ASN A 86 5.01 -1.62 24.46
CA ASN A 86 4.01 -1.61 25.53
C ASN A 86 3.73 -3.02 26.07
N ASN A 87 4.78 -3.72 26.52
CA ASN A 87 4.72 -5.09 27.05
C ASN A 87 4.13 -6.17 26.13
N GLY A 88 3.99 -5.88 24.82
CA GLY A 88 3.43 -6.80 23.83
C GLY A 88 2.03 -6.42 23.37
N ASP A 89 1.44 -5.36 23.92
CA ASP A 89 0.11 -4.89 23.51
C ASP A 89 0.14 -4.24 22.12
N ASP A 90 1.31 -3.73 21.72
CA ASP A 90 1.52 -3.06 20.45
C ASP A 90 2.65 -3.71 19.64
N ILE A 91 2.48 -3.74 18.31
CA ILE A 91 3.50 -4.21 17.38
C ILE A 91 3.78 -3.14 16.33
N ARG A 92 5.07 -2.78 16.20
CA ARG A 92 5.56 -1.90 15.14
C ARG A 92 6.35 -2.70 14.11
N LEU A 93 5.96 -2.57 12.84
CA LEU A 93 6.70 -3.05 11.69
C LEU A 93 7.48 -1.90 11.07
N TYR A 94 8.70 -2.18 10.62
CA TYR A 94 9.53 -1.29 9.84
C TYR A 94 9.54 -1.75 8.39
N LEU A 95 9.37 -0.81 7.47
CA LEU A 95 9.16 -1.11 6.06
C LEU A 95 10.26 -0.48 5.21
N GLU A 96 10.65 -1.20 4.17
CA GLU A 96 11.53 -0.71 3.10
C GLU A 96 10.97 -1.09 1.73
N PRO A 97 11.33 -0.37 0.65
CA PRO A 97 10.95 -0.76 -0.69
C PRO A 97 11.46 -2.15 -1.06
N LYS A 98 10.59 -2.95 -1.69
CA LYS A 98 11.01 -4.24 -2.26
C LYS A 98 12.02 -4.01 -3.37
N MET A 99 13.07 -4.83 -3.37
CA MET A 99 14.08 -4.85 -4.42
C MET A 99 13.82 -6.00 -5.41
N PRO A 100 14.09 -5.81 -6.72
CA PRO A 100 14.51 -4.55 -7.33
C PRO A 100 13.37 -3.53 -7.29
N LEU A 101 13.72 -2.26 -7.03
CA LEU A 101 12.82 -1.16 -7.33
C LEU A 101 12.42 -1.28 -8.81
N ILE A 102 11.16 -1.01 -9.15
CA ILE A 102 10.79 -0.79 -10.55
C ILE A 102 11.79 0.23 -11.09
N SER A 103 12.51 -0.12 -12.16
CA SER A 103 13.66 0.67 -12.61
C SER A 103 13.22 2.10 -12.90
N ALA A 104 13.96 3.08 -12.38
CA ALA A 104 13.80 4.48 -12.75
C ALA A 104 14.17 4.75 -14.23
N ASP A 105 14.79 3.78 -14.91
CA ASP A 105 15.09 3.84 -16.35
C ASP A 105 13.86 3.60 -17.22
N GLU A 106 12.80 2.98 -16.69
CA GLU A 106 11.51 3.03 -17.38
C GLU A 106 11.00 4.47 -17.29
N PRO A 107 10.81 5.15 -18.44
CA PRO A 107 10.32 6.50 -18.42
C PRO A 107 8.98 6.49 -17.70
N LEU A 108 8.84 7.38 -16.70
CA LEU A 108 7.55 7.66 -16.11
C LEU A 108 6.57 7.86 -17.28
N PRO A 109 5.37 7.25 -17.24
CA PRO A 109 4.38 7.51 -18.26
C PRO A 109 4.28 9.04 -18.41
N PRO A 110 4.31 9.55 -19.65
CA PRO A 110 4.32 10.99 -19.89
C PRO A 110 3.24 11.63 -19.03
N ARG A 111 3.51 12.81 -18.47
CA ARG A 111 2.49 13.61 -17.77
C ARG A 111 1.38 13.96 -18.75
N GLY A 112 0.51 13.00 -19.01
CA GLY A 112 -0.77 13.19 -19.66
C GLY A 112 -1.63 13.96 -18.68
N ASP A 113 -2.38 14.90 -19.21
CA ASP A 113 -3.42 15.61 -18.48
C ASP A 113 -4.17 14.58 -17.61
N MET A 114 -4.14 14.75 -16.29
CA MET A 114 -4.90 13.88 -15.38
C MET A 114 -6.37 14.16 -15.66
N HIS A 115 -6.91 13.55 -16.70
CA HIS A 115 -8.35 13.41 -16.84
C HIS A 115 -8.77 12.55 -15.66
N GLU A 116 -9.31 13.21 -14.64
CA GLU A 116 -10.06 12.57 -13.58
C GLU A 116 -11.02 11.58 -14.27
N TYR A 117 -10.83 10.29 -14.03
CA TYR A 117 -11.73 9.23 -14.47
C TYR A 117 -13.03 9.25 -13.64
N PHE A 118 -13.62 10.44 -13.48
CA PHE A 118 -14.91 10.71 -12.88
C PHE A 118 -15.78 11.48 -13.86
N ALA A 119 -16.07 10.88 -15.02
CA ALA A 119 -17.25 11.22 -15.79
C ALA A 119 -18.17 9.99 -15.82
N PRO A 120 -19.42 10.06 -15.29
CA PRO A 120 -20.36 8.96 -15.38
C PRO A 120 -20.73 8.70 -16.85
N ALA A 121 -20.93 7.43 -17.19
CA ALA A 121 -21.27 7.00 -18.53
C ALA A 121 -22.58 7.60 -19.04
N SER A 122 -22.54 8.37 -20.14
CA SER A 122 -23.67 8.44 -21.07
C SER A 122 -23.29 8.94 -22.47
N ARG A 123 -23.35 7.99 -23.41
CA ARG A 123 -23.95 8.09 -24.76
C ARG A 123 -23.32 9.02 -25.82
N LEU A 124 -22.94 8.34 -26.91
CA LEU A 124 -23.21 8.67 -28.32
C LEU A 124 -22.54 9.94 -28.89
N SER A 125 -21.54 9.76 -29.76
CA SER A 125 -21.77 9.85 -31.21
C SER A 125 -20.47 9.67 -32.01
N ARG A 126 -20.53 8.77 -32.99
CA ARG A 126 -19.58 8.66 -34.11
C ARG A 126 -19.47 10.02 -34.79
N ILE A 127 -18.26 10.59 -34.88
CA ILE A 127 -17.99 11.69 -35.81
C ILE A 127 -17.11 11.15 -36.93
N ARG A 128 -17.71 11.08 -38.13
CA ARG A 128 -17.05 10.80 -39.41
C ARG A 128 -16.04 11.92 -39.69
N GLN A 129 -14.80 11.56 -40.01
CA GLN A 129 -13.83 12.50 -40.57
C GLN A 129 -14.29 12.88 -41.99
N GLN A 130 -14.61 14.15 -42.19
CA GLN A 130 -14.81 14.77 -43.50
C GLN A 130 -13.57 15.64 -43.78
N THR A 131 -12.80 15.25 -44.79
CA THR A 131 -11.64 15.98 -45.29
C THR A 131 -12.11 17.19 -46.09
N CYS A 132 -11.88 18.40 -45.59
CA CYS A 132 -12.03 19.63 -46.37
C CYS A 132 -10.66 20.07 -46.90
N HIS A 133 -10.50 20.05 -48.22
CA HIS A 133 -9.39 20.64 -48.95
C HIS A 133 -9.63 22.14 -49.13
N CYS A 134 -8.63 22.97 -48.82
CA CYS A 134 -8.57 24.37 -49.28
C CYS A 134 -7.37 24.54 -50.22
N ILE A 135 -7.67 24.90 -51.46
CA ILE A 135 -6.72 25.36 -52.48
C ILE A 135 -6.56 26.88 -52.29
N ILE A 136 -5.33 27.38 -52.29
CA ILE A 136 -5.03 28.81 -52.37
C ILE A 136 -4.53 29.10 -53.79
N SER A 137 -5.16 30.08 -54.43
CA SER A 137 -4.86 30.61 -55.78
C SER A 137 -3.55 31.38 -55.85
#